data_AF-A0A954AKR2-F1
#
_entry.id   AF-A0A954AKR2-F1
#
_cell.length_a   1.000
_cell.length_b   1.000
_cell.length_c   1.000
_cell.angle_alpha   90.00
_cell.angle_beta   90.00
_cell.angle_gamma   90.00
#
_symmetry.space_group_name_H-M   'P 1'
#
loop_
_entity.id
_entity.type
_entity.pdbx_description
1 polymer ?
#
loop_
_entity_poly.entity_id
_entity_poly.type
_entity_poly.pdbx_seq_one_letter_code
_entity_poly.pdbx_strand_id
1 'polypeptide(L)'
;MSRWNLATPTEVWSKVGGGIPVPHEKGDRFLAHPDGPDGIFLMVDRDGDGDVDSKVKGVGGFVALRSKTKDGKDVHYGVRFRKAGSDWEYACSSTMTGKIAGLPITLIDIDGNGRWNDYGVDGLILGKGKNAGFLSKVISLRDELMNLEVSEDGTDVKLTPFEGETGEVEFSIESRGRLAVATVSDLTGKVSFAFEKNGKQVVPVGKYAITGGLLTKGKEQARLATGKMRSVTVASGKVAKIEIGGSVTADFRYELADGKLTVKPEIHYYGQSGEEYVEWLPDNKSPKITVFDSRKKRPVESGRFASC
;
A
#
# COMPACT_ATOMS: atom_id res chain seq x y z
N MET A 1 15.46 4.14 17.38
CA MET A 1 14.15 3.58 16.95
C MET A 1 14.25 3.30 15.47
N SER A 2 13.93 2.06 15.04
CA SER A 2 13.99 1.68 13.63
C SER A 2 12.94 2.47 12.85
N ARG A 3 13.41 3.34 11.95
CA ARG A 3 12.58 3.99 10.94
C ARG A 3 11.80 2.89 10.21
N TRP A 4 10.48 2.99 10.16
CA TRP A 4 9.67 2.15 9.27
C TRP A 4 10.30 2.21 7.87
N ASN A 5 10.79 1.07 7.40
CA ASN A 5 11.63 0.98 6.20
C ASN A 5 11.18 -0.14 5.27
N LEU A 6 9.98 -0.67 5.50
CA LEU A 6 9.34 -1.67 4.67
C LEU A 6 8.63 -0.99 3.50
N ALA A 7 8.76 -1.59 2.32
CA ALA A 7 7.94 -1.22 1.17
C ALA A 7 6.67 -2.07 1.20
N THR A 8 5.52 -1.43 1.27
CA THR A 8 4.20 -2.07 1.26
C THR A 8 3.49 -1.78 -0.07
N PRO A 9 2.57 -2.65 -0.51
CA PRO A 9 1.87 -2.48 -1.78
C PRO A 9 0.98 -1.24 -1.79
N THR A 10 0.43 -0.90 -0.62
CA THR A 10 -0.26 0.36 -0.34
C THR A 10 0.21 0.89 1.00
N GLU A 11 -0.10 2.14 1.30
CA GLU A 11 0.09 2.72 2.62
C GLU A 11 -1.21 3.37 3.07
N VAL A 12 -1.77 2.82 4.15
CA VAL A 12 -3.04 3.29 4.71
C VAL A 12 -2.74 4.18 5.90
N TRP A 13 -3.27 5.40 5.85
CA TRP A 13 -3.29 6.31 6.97
C TRP A 13 -4.74 6.53 7.36
N SER A 14 -5.06 6.23 8.61
CA SER A 14 -6.40 6.31 9.16
C SER A 14 -6.52 7.54 10.05
N LYS A 15 -7.61 8.31 9.93
CA LYS A 15 -7.87 9.44 10.81
C LYS A 15 -7.99 8.95 12.25
N VAL A 16 -7.40 9.69 13.19
CA VAL A 16 -7.58 9.42 14.62
C VAL A 16 -9.02 9.79 15.01
N GLY A 17 -9.89 8.77 15.09
CA GLY A 17 -11.31 8.88 15.38
C GLY A 17 -11.68 8.57 16.84
N GLY A 18 -10.88 9.05 17.79
CA GLY A 18 -11.05 8.78 19.23
C GLY A 18 -10.24 7.60 19.77
N GLY A 19 -9.53 6.87 18.91
CA GLY A 19 -8.62 5.81 19.34
C GLY A 19 -8.03 5.00 18.18
N ILE A 20 -7.12 4.11 18.53
CA ILE A 20 -6.50 3.13 17.64
C ILE A 20 -7.18 1.78 17.90
N PRO A 21 -7.86 1.18 16.90
CA PRO A 21 -8.77 0.05 17.09
C PRO A 21 -8.03 -1.29 17.23
N VAL A 22 -7.07 -1.36 18.14
CA VAL A 22 -6.35 -2.60 18.47
C VAL A 22 -6.99 -3.21 19.72
N PRO A 23 -7.60 -4.41 19.65
CA PRO A 23 -8.24 -5.03 20.80
C PRO A 23 -7.25 -5.40 21.91
N HIS A 24 -7.69 -5.23 23.16
CA HIS A 24 -6.93 -5.59 24.37
C HIS A 24 -7.88 -6.04 25.50
N GLU A 25 -7.32 -6.37 26.67
CA GLU A 25 -8.02 -6.93 27.83
C GLU A 25 -9.13 -5.99 28.33
N LYS A 26 -8.84 -4.69 28.32
CA LYS A 26 -9.69 -3.63 28.88
C LYS A 26 -10.60 -2.95 27.86
N GLY A 27 -10.51 -3.28 26.56
CA GLY A 27 -11.22 -2.53 25.52
C GLY A 27 -10.97 -3.01 24.09
N ASP A 28 -11.60 -2.34 23.14
CA ASP A 28 -11.45 -2.58 21.70
C ASP A 28 -10.50 -1.57 21.01
N ARG A 29 -9.98 -0.60 21.77
CA ARG A 29 -9.14 0.49 21.25
C ARG A 29 -8.29 1.13 22.34
N PHE A 30 -7.14 1.62 21.93
CA PHE A 30 -6.31 2.54 22.72
C PHE A 30 -6.78 3.98 22.47
N LEU A 31 -7.14 4.72 23.52
CA LEU A 31 -7.65 6.07 23.36
C LEU A 31 -6.59 6.99 22.73
N ALA A 32 -7.03 7.82 21.78
CA ALA A 32 -6.18 8.82 21.18
C ALA A 32 -7.02 10.02 20.75
N HIS A 33 -6.61 11.21 21.17
CA HIS A 33 -7.31 12.43 20.81
C HIS A 33 -6.37 13.63 20.67
N PRO A 34 -6.68 14.58 19.78
CA PRO A 34 -5.98 15.85 19.72
C PRO A 34 -6.13 16.61 21.04
N ASP A 35 -5.11 17.38 21.41
CA ASP A 35 -5.10 18.26 22.59
C ASP A 35 -4.29 19.54 22.34
N GLY A 36 -4.54 20.55 23.16
CA GLY A 36 -3.97 21.90 23.05
C GLY A 36 -4.67 22.79 22.01
N PRO A 37 -4.26 24.07 21.91
CA PRO A 37 -4.79 24.98 20.89
C PRO A 37 -4.64 24.38 19.50
N ASP A 38 -5.72 24.38 18.70
CA ASP A 38 -5.75 23.85 17.34
C ASP A 38 -5.26 22.38 17.18
N GLY A 39 -5.36 21.56 18.23
CA GLY A 39 -4.97 20.15 18.18
C GLY A 39 -3.48 19.95 17.83
N ILE A 40 -2.61 20.83 18.33
CA ILE A 40 -1.16 20.77 18.06
C ILE A 40 -0.47 19.54 18.66
N PHE A 41 -1.10 18.88 19.63
CA PHE A 41 -0.60 17.65 20.23
C PHE A 41 -1.59 16.52 20.01
N LEU A 42 -1.09 15.30 20.05
CA LEU A 42 -1.92 14.10 20.14
C LEU A 42 -1.61 13.40 21.45
N MET A 43 -2.64 13.21 22.28
CA MET A 43 -2.57 12.42 23.50
C MET A 43 -2.95 10.98 23.16
N VAL A 44 -2.21 10.01 23.70
CA VAL A 44 -2.39 8.58 23.40
C VAL A 44 -2.30 7.80 24.70
N ASP A 45 -3.28 6.94 24.95
CA ASP A 45 -3.28 5.86 25.93
C ASP A 45 -2.42 4.72 25.37
N ARG A 46 -1.32 4.38 26.05
CA ARG A 46 -0.40 3.34 25.59
C ARG A 46 -0.67 1.97 26.17
N ASP A 47 -1.44 1.84 27.25
CA ASP A 47 -1.61 0.55 27.92
C ASP A 47 -3.06 0.04 27.97
N GLY A 48 -3.97 0.83 27.41
CA GLY A 48 -5.37 0.54 27.28
C GLY A 48 -6.13 0.71 28.59
N ASP A 49 -5.60 1.45 29.57
CA ASP A 49 -6.26 1.67 30.85
C ASP A 49 -7.35 2.75 30.82
N GLY A 50 -7.48 3.48 29.71
CA GLY A 50 -8.45 4.54 29.52
C GLY A 50 -7.91 5.93 29.89
N ASP A 51 -6.68 6.02 30.38
CA ASP A 51 -5.98 7.28 30.65
C ASP A 51 -4.88 7.52 29.62
N VAL A 52 -4.78 8.76 29.13
CA VAL A 52 -3.73 9.12 28.15
C VAL A 52 -2.40 9.36 28.86
N ASP A 53 -1.37 8.59 28.50
CA ASP A 53 -0.06 8.58 29.16
C ASP A 53 1.11 8.98 28.21
N SER A 54 0.79 9.28 26.95
CA SER A 54 1.73 9.74 25.94
C SER A 54 1.30 11.02 25.25
N LYS A 55 2.29 11.78 24.80
CA LYS A 55 2.10 13.03 24.06
C LYS A 55 2.98 13.07 22.82
N VAL A 56 2.36 13.02 21.64
CA VAL A 56 3.02 13.24 20.36
C VAL A 56 2.99 14.74 20.02
N LYS A 57 4.14 15.29 19.63
CA LYS A 57 4.31 16.72 19.31
C LYS A 57 4.84 16.90 17.89
N GLY A 58 4.56 18.06 17.29
CA GLY A 58 5.08 18.43 15.98
C GLY A 58 4.25 17.84 14.83
N VAL A 59 4.91 17.38 13.77
CA VAL A 59 4.25 16.92 12.53
C VAL A 59 4.00 15.40 12.50
N GLY A 60 4.41 14.67 13.53
CA GLY A 60 4.30 13.22 13.60
C GLY A 60 5.09 12.60 14.75
N GLY A 61 4.97 11.30 14.92
CA GLY A 61 5.69 10.57 15.95
C GLY A 61 5.43 9.07 15.91
N PHE A 62 5.98 8.36 16.89
CA PHE A 62 5.81 6.93 17.06
C PHE A 62 5.45 6.63 18.51
N VAL A 63 4.51 5.71 18.71
CA VAL A 63 4.10 5.25 20.03
C VAL A 63 4.01 3.72 20.01
N ALA A 64 4.52 3.08 21.06
CA ALA A 64 4.32 1.65 21.27
C ALA A 64 3.19 1.44 22.29
N LEU A 65 2.14 0.78 21.83
CA LEU A 65 1.00 0.32 22.63
C LEU A 65 1.37 -1.04 23.24
N ARG A 66 1.06 -1.21 24.54
CA ARG A 66 1.42 -2.37 25.34
C ARG A 66 0.30 -2.74 26.29
N SER A 67 -0.36 -3.85 26.04
CA SER A 67 -1.43 -4.32 26.93
C SER A 67 -1.41 -5.84 27.00
N LYS A 68 -2.50 -6.43 27.46
CA LYS A 68 -2.77 -7.87 27.33
C LYS A 68 -3.99 -8.10 26.44
N THR A 69 -4.13 -9.26 25.85
CA THR A 69 -5.40 -9.72 25.27
C THR A 69 -6.32 -10.19 26.38
N LYS A 70 -7.60 -10.46 26.06
CA LYS A 70 -8.56 -11.06 27.02
C LYS A 70 -8.10 -12.41 27.57
N ASP A 71 -7.26 -13.13 26.82
CA ASP A 71 -6.67 -14.41 27.23
C ASP A 71 -5.31 -14.25 27.94
N GLY A 72 -4.91 -13.01 28.25
CA GLY A 72 -3.70 -12.69 29.02
C GLY A 72 -2.38 -12.68 28.23
N LYS A 73 -2.43 -12.90 26.90
CA LYS A 73 -1.26 -12.80 26.01
C LYS A 73 -0.81 -11.33 25.91
N ASP A 74 0.49 -11.08 25.77
CA ASP A 74 0.98 -9.70 25.63
C ASP A 74 0.63 -9.12 24.24
N VAL A 75 0.11 -7.89 24.23
CA VAL A 75 -0.14 -7.08 23.03
C VAL A 75 0.98 -6.05 22.92
N HIS A 76 1.75 -6.12 21.84
CA HIS A 76 2.82 -5.15 21.54
C HIS A 76 2.59 -4.58 20.15
N TYR A 77 2.13 -3.34 20.07
CA TYR A 77 1.69 -2.74 18.81
C TYR A 77 2.23 -1.32 18.63
N GLY A 78 3.09 -1.14 17.66
CA GLY A 78 3.71 0.11 17.29
C GLY A 78 2.88 0.87 16.27
N VAL A 79 2.61 2.14 16.56
CA VAL A 79 1.83 3.05 15.73
C VAL A 79 2.70 4.24 15.35
N ARG A 80 2.62 4.67 14.09
CA ARG A 80 3.20 5.93 13.63
C ARG A 80 2.09 6.93 13.34
N PHE A 81 2.35 8.18 13.66
CA PHE A 81 1.41 9.29 13.53
C PHE A 81 1.97 10.36 12.60
N ARG A 82 1.08 11.04 11.89
CA ARG A 82 1.39 12.26 11.14
C ARG A 82 0.27 13.28 11.26
N LYS A 83 0.61 14.54 11.02
CA LYS A 83 -0.37 15.62 10.87
C LYS A 83 -0.73 15.77 9.39
N ALA A 84 -2.02 15.72 9.08
CA ALA A 84 -2.60 15.90 7.75
C ALA A 84 -3.54 17.11 7.79
N GLY A 85 -3.01 18.29 7.47
CA GLY A 85 -3.73 19.55 7.68
C GLY A 85 -3.98 19.81 9.17
N SER A 86 -5.25 19.96 9.55
CA SER A 86 -5.66 20.09 10.96
C SER A 86 -5.87 18.75 11.68
N ASP A 87 -5.93 17.64 10.94
CA ASP A 87 -6.24 16.33 11.48
C ASP A 87 -4.97 15.54 11.81
N TRP A 88 -5.11 14.61 12.76
CA TRP A 88 -4.10 13.57 13.03
C TRP A 88 -4.50 12.28 12.33
N GLU A 89 -3.51 11.63 11.72
CA GLU A 89 -3.64 10.31 11.13
C GLU A 89 -2.63 9.35 11.75
N TYR A 90 -2.96 8.06 11.71
CA TYR A 90 -2.11 6.98 12.18
C TYR A 90 -1.96 5.90 11.12
N ALA A 91 -0.87 5.15 11.21
CA ALA A 91 -0.65 3.94 10.45
C ALA A 91 0.07 2.91 11.33
N CYS A 92 -0.06 1.64 10.99
CA CYS A 92 0.73 0.60 11.62
C CYS A 92 2.23 0.85 11.41
N SER A 93 3.01 0.49 12.44
CA SER A 93 4.46 0.46 12.43
C SER A 93 5.00 -0.80 13.11
N SER A 94 4.20 -1.86 13.17
CA SER A 94 4.57 -3.16 13.72
C SER A 94 4.51 -4.28 12.70
N THR A 95 5.22 -5.33 13.03
CA THR A 95 5.29 -6.54 12.23
C THR A 95 5.29 -7.75 13.14
N MET A 96 4.61 -8.81 12.74
CA MET A 96 4.81 -10.12 13.33
C MET A 96 5.81 -10.90 12.48
N THR A 97 6.80 -11.50 13.11
CA THR A 97 7.84 -12.26 12.41
C THR A 97 7.89 -13.69 12.92
N GLY A 98 8.11 -14.63 12.01
CA GLY A 98 8.15 -16.04 12.33
C GLY A 98 8.85 -16.84 11.25
N LYS A 99 8.62 -18.15 11.27
CA LYS A 99 9.09 -19.06 10.22
C LYS A 99 7.98 -20.03 9.85
N ILE A 100 7.82 -20.27 8.56
CA ILE A 100 6.95 -21.31 8.00
C ILE A 100 7.78 -22.25 7.15
N ALA A 101 7.77 -23.55 7.46
CA ALA A 101 8.65 -24.55 6.82
C ALA A 101 10.14 -24.11 6.73
N GLY A 102 10.62 -23.43 7.78
CA GLY A 102 11.99 -22.88 7.85
C GLY A 102 12.25 -21.60 7.05
N LEU A 103 11.29 -21.14 6.24
CA LEU A 103 11.36 -19.84 5.55
C LEU A 103 10.88 -18.72 6.48
N PRO A 104 11.62 -17.61 6.63
CA PRO A 104 11.14 -16.45 7.37
C PRO A 104 9.84 -15.90 6.77
N ILE A 105 8.92 -15.50 7.64
CA ILE A 105 7.68 -14.80 7.27
C ILE A 105 7.58 -13.52 8.10
N THR A 106 7.09 -12.45 7.47
CA THR A 106 6.71 -11.21 8.17
C THR A 106 5.29 -10.84 7.77
N LEU A 107 4.42 -10.65 8.76
CA LEU A 107 3.07 -10.13 8.60
C LEU A 107 3.05 -8.64 8.99
N ILE A 108 2.21 -7.88 8.30
CA ILE A 108 2.03 -6.44 8.50
C ILE A 108 0.54 -6.16 8.49
N ASP A 109 -0.02 -5.73 9.62
CA ASP A 109 -1.36 -5.15 9.69
C ASP A 109 -1.34 -3.80 8.95
N ILE A 110 -1.75 -3.75 7.68
CA ILE A 110 -1.55 -2.55 6.85
C ILE A 110 -2.59 -1.48 7.17
N ASP A 111 -3.84 -1.86 7.41
CA ASP A 111 -4.94 -0.94 7.68
C ASP A 111 -5.00 -0.48 9.14
N GLY A 112 -4.22 -1.13 10.02
CA GLY A 112 -4.00 -0.74 11.39
C GLY A 112 -5.17 -1.11 12.31
N ASN A 113 -5.85 -2.22 12.02
CA ASN A 113 -7.07 -2.65 12.71
C ASN A 113 -6.82 -3.67 13.84
N GLY A 114 -5.57 -4.03 14.10
CA GLY A 114 -5.16 -4.98 15.13
C GLY A 114 -5.29 -6.45 14.75
N ARG A 115 -5.77 -6.76 13.54
CA ARG A 115 -5.86 -8.11 12.96
C ARG A 115 -4.71 -8.32 11.98
N TRP A 116 -4.32 -9.58 11.83
CA TRP A 116 -3.17 -9.96 11.01
C TRP A 116 -3.53 -10.96 9.91
N ASN A 117 -4.83 -11.11 9.64
CA ASN A 117 -5.39 -12.08 8.69
C ASN A 117 -6.32 -11.46 7.66
N ASP A 118 -6.22 -10.15 7.42
CA ASP A 118 -7.02 -9.46 6.41
C ASP A 118 -6.40 -9.65 5.01
N TYR A 119 -6.70 -10.80 4.41
CA TYR A 119 -6.24 -11.16 3.07
C TYR A 119 -6.58 -10.09 2.02
N GLY A 120 -5.61 -9.73 1.20
CA GLY A 120 -5.74 -8.66 0.19
C GLY A 120 -5.61 -7.24 0.74
N VAL A 121 -5.45 -7.08 2.05
CA VAL A 121 -5.30 -5.80 2.74
C VAL A 121 -3.97 -5.76 3.48
N ASP A 122 -3.74 -6.73 4.36
CA ASP A 122 -2.51 -6.89 5.13
C ASP A 122 -1.30 -7.18 4.24
N GLY A 123 -0.12 -6.97 4.77
CA GLY A 123 1.16 -7.20 4.10
C GLY A 123 1.78 -8.53 4.48
N LEU A 124 2.41 -9.17 3.50
CA LEU A 124 3.19 -10.39 3.67
C LEU A 124 4.56 -10.24 3.02
N ILE A 125 5.61 -10.57 3.77
CA ILE A 125 6.96 -10.80 3.24
C ILE A 125 7.30 -12.28 3.44
N LEU A 126 7.65 -12.95 2.34
CA LEU A 126 8.23 -14.30 2.35
C LEU A 126 9.75 -14.20 2.15
N GLY A 127 10.51 -14.68 3.12
CA GLY A 127 11.98 -14.59 3.13
C GLY A 127 12.52 -13.39 3.91
N LYS A 128 13.78 -13.03 3.64
CA LYS A 128 14.54 -11.99 4.38
C LYS A 128 14.42 -10.58 3.79
N GLY A 129 13.46 -10.38 2.88
CA GLY A 129 13.26 -9.11 2.20
C GLY A 129 12.65 -8.03 3.09
N LYS A 130 12.44 -6.86 2.50
CA LYS A 130 11.73 -5.72 3.13
C LYS A 130 10.56 -5.21 2.29
N ASN A 131 10.25 -5.94 1.22
CA ASN A 131 9.24 -5.59 0.24
C ASN A 131 8.08 -6.57 0.45
N ALA A 132 6.94 -6.05 0.89
CA ALA A 132 5.74 -6.81 1.15
C ALA A 132 4.83 -6.77 -0.08
N GLY A 133 4.24 -7.91 -0.42
CA GLY A 133 2.99 -7.95 -1.18
C GLY A 133 1.80 -7.96 -0.23
N PHE A 134 0.59 -8.08 -0.78
CA PHE A 134 -0.58 -8.35 0.05
C PHE A 134 -0.53 -9.77 0.64
N LEU A 135 -1.05 -9.93 1.85
CA LEU A 135 -1.34 -11.21 2.47
C LEU A 135 -2.30 -11.98 1.58
N SER A 136 -1.89 -13.18 1.20
CA SER A 136 -2.57 -13.99 0.20
C SER A 136 -3.02 -15.32 0.81
N LYS A 137 -4.20 -15.79 0.43
CA LYS A 137 -4.68 -17.14 0.77
C LYS A 137 -3.87 -18.23 0.11
N VAL A 138 -3.18 -17.93 -0.99
CA VAL A 138 -2.28 -18.87 -1.69
C VAL A 138 -0.92 -18.23 -1.86
N ILE A 139 0.13 -18.91 -1.42
CA ILE A 139 1.52 -18.45 -1.53
C ILE A 139 2.34 -19.43 -2.36
N SER A 140 3.41 -18.94 -2.99
CA SER A 140 4.44 -19.81 -3.56
C SER A 140 5.54 -20.01 -2.51
N LEU A 141 5.75 -21.26 -2.12
CA LEU A 141 6.77 -21.67 -1.16
C LEU A 141 7.69 -22.69 -1.84
N ARG A 142 8.89 -22.24 -2.24
CA ARG A 142 9.87 -23.06 -2.98
C ARG A 142 9.27 -23.67 -4.26
N ASP A 143 8.61 -22.83 -5.05
CA ASP A 143 7.97 -23.18 -6.32
C ASP A 143 6.74 -24.08 -6.22
N GLU A 144 6.27 -24.39 -5.02
CA GLU A 144 5.00 -25.08 -4.76
C GLU A 144 3.94 -24.11 -4.24
N LEU A 145 2.72 -24.22 -4.76
CA LEU A 145 1.60 -23.42 -4.24
C LEU A 145 1.03 -24.05 -2.97
N MET A 146 0.88 -23.22 -1.94
CA MET A 146 0.35 -23.61 -0.65
C MET A 146 -0.80 -22.67 -0.26
N ASN A 147 -1.89 -23.24 0.26
CA ASN A 147 -2.89 -22.46 0.98
C ASN A 147 -2.31 -22.00 2.32
N LEU A 148 -2.54 -20.73 2.66
CA LEU A 148 -2.07 -20.06 3.86
C LEU A 148 -3.26 -19.63 4.72
N GLU A 149 -3.34 -20.16 5.94
CA GLU A 149 -4.26 -19.72 6.98
C GLU A 149 -3.48 -19.02 8.10
N VAL A 150 -3.93 -17.82 8.49
CA VAL A 150 -3.34 -17.02 9.58
C VAL A 150 -4.41 -16.74 10.64
N SER A 151 -4.08 -16.91 11.92
CA SER A 151 -4.98 -16.53 13.02
C SER A 151 -5.20 -15.02 13.07
N GLU A 152 -6.33 -14.59 13.66
CA GLU A 152 -6.65 -13.15 13.79
C GLU A 152 -5.55 -12.38 14.53
N ASP A 153 -4.96 -13.00 15.56
CA ASP A 153 -3.84 -12.46 16.34
C ASP A 153 -2.45 -12.70 15.70
N GLY A 154 -2.39 -13.30 14.51
CA GLY A 154 -1.17 -13.55 13.74
C GLY A 154 -0.16 -14.51 14.38
N THR A 155 -0.48 -15.13 15.53
CA THR A 155 0.46 -16.02 16.23
C THR A 155 0.54 -17.42 15.63
N ASP A 156 -0.51 -17.86 14.94
CA ASP A 156 -0.62 -19.19 14.37
C ASP A 156 -0.76 -19.12 12.85
N VAL A 157 0.02 -19.96 12.16
CA VAL A 157 0.00 -20.07 10.72
C VAL A 157 -0.08 -21.54 10.33
N LYS A 158 -1.00 -21.85 9.40
CA LYS A 158 -1.18 -23.20 8.87
C LYS A 158 -1.00 -23.19 7.36
N LEU A 159 -0.31 -24.22 6.87
CA LEU A 159 -0.08 -24.46 5.45
C LEU A 159 -0.72 -25.78 5.05
N THR A 160 -1.40 -25.77 3.91
CA THR A 160 -1.86 -26.99 3.24
C THR A 160 -1.53 -26.90 1.75
N PRO A 161 -1.25 -28.01 1.04
CA PRO A 161 -1.03 -27.97 -0.40
C PRO A 161 -2.20 -27.32 -1.13
N PHE A 162 -1.92 -26.51 -2.14
CA PHE A 162 -2.96 -26.00 -3.03
C PHE A 162 -3.44 -27.11 -3.96
N GLU A 163 -4.76 -27.33 -3.98
CA GLU A 163 -5.42 -28.26 -4.91
C GLU A 163 -6.18 -27.43 -5.96
N GLY A 164 -5.72 -27.46 -7.21
CA GLY A 164 -6.36 -26.74 -8.29
C GLY A 164 -5.50 -26.62 -9.53
N GLU A 165 -6.10 -26.15 -10.62
CA GLU A 165 -5.35 -25.86 -11.85
C GLU A 165 -4.46 -24.64 -11.67
N THR A 166 -3.28 -24.70 -12.27
CA THR A 166 -2.28 -23.63 -12.23
C THR A 166 -1.92 -23.18 -13.64
N GLY A 167 -1.50 -21.93 -13.73
CA GLY A 167 -0.78 -21.39 -14.88
C GLY A 167 0.38 -20.53 -14.39
N GLU A 168 0.88 -19.66 -15.24
CA GLU A 168 1.97 -18.75 -14.91
C GLU A 168 1.61 -17.30 -15.21
N VAL A 169 2.09 -16.39 -14.38
CA VAL A 169 2.17 -14.97 -14.69
C VAL A 169 3.62 -14.63 -15.01
N GLU A 170 3.86 -14.10 -16.20
CA GLU A 170 5.10 -13.44 -16.59
C GLU A 170 4.94 -11.94 -16.38
N PHE A 171 5.68 -11.39 -15.42
CA PHE A 171 5.67 -9.98 -15.08
C PHE A 171 6.89 -9.27 -15.68
N SER A 172 6.65 -8.13 -16.33
CA SER A 172 7.70 -7.26 -16.84
C SER A 172 7.43 -5.79 -16.49
N ILE A 173 8.51 -5.05 -16.24
CA ILE A 173 8.47 -3.60 -16.04
C ILE A 173 9.50 -2.91 -16.93
N GLU A 174 9.05 -1.85 -17.62
CA GLU A 174 9.91 -0.89 -18.31
C GLU A 174 9.89 0.45 -17.56
N SER A 175 10.89 0.72 -16.74
CA SER A 175 10.97 1.97 -15.98
C SER A 175 12.41 2.42 -15.75
N ARG A 176 12.59 3.74 -15.60
CA ARG A 176 13.84 4.33 -15.10
C ARG A 176 13.95 4.29 -13.57
N GLY A 177 12.85 3.97 -12.88
CA GLY A 177 12.83 3.71 -11.45
C GLY A 177 13.12 2.25 -11.14
N ARG A 178 13.51 1.98 -9.89
CA ARG A 178 13.61 0.64 -9.34
C ARG A 178 12.26 0.21 -8.78
N LEU A 179 11.79 -0.95 -9.20
CA LEU A 179 10.67 -1.64 -8.57
C LEU A 179 11.09 -2.11 -7.17
N ALA A 180 10.36 -1.65 -6.14
CA ALA A 180 10.47 -2.23 -4.81
C ALA A 180 9.54 -3.45 -4.71
N VAL A 181 8.28 -3.28 -5.10
CA VAL A 181 7.30 -4.37 -5.19
C VAL A 181 6.18 -4.00 -6.16
N ALA A 182 5.68 -4.98 -6.90
CA ALA A 182 4.40 -4.94 -7.60
C ALA A 182 3.56 -6.12 -7.11
N THR A 183 2.33 -5.88 -6.70
CA THR A 183 1.40 -6.93 -6.29
C THR A 183 0.39 -7.17 -7.39
N VAL A 184 0.36 -8.41 -7.87
CA VAL A 184 -0.61 -8.93 -8.81
C VAL A 184 -1.63 -9.73 -8.01
N SER A 185 -2.89 -9.30 -8.00
CA SER A 185 -3.96 -9.98 -7.28
C SER A 185 -5.03 -10.50 -8.21
N ASP A 186 -5.73 -11.53 -7.76
CA ASP A 186 -6.98 -11.96 -8.39
C ASP A 186 -8.08 -10.90 -8.20
N LEU A 187 -9.21 -11.06 -8.90
CA LEU A 187 -10.31 -10.09 -8.82
C LEU A 187 -11.01 -10.04 -7.46
N THR A 188 -10.83 -11.06 -6.61
CA THR A 188 -11.34 -11.03 -5.22
C THR A 188 -10.39 -10.29 -4.27
N GLY A 189 -9.14 -10.07 -4.69
CA GLY A 189 -8.06 -9.53 -3.87
C GLY A 189 -7.47 -10.53 -2.87
N LYS A 190 -8.07 -11.71 -2.69
CA LYS A 190 -7.68 -12.67 -1.65
C LYS A 190 -6.49 -13.54 -2.04
N VAL A 191 -6.16 -13.61 -3.33
CA VAL A 191 -4.97 -14.28 -3.84
C VAL A 191 -4.07 -13.26 -4.50
N SER A 192 -2.85 -13.11 -3.99
CA SER A 192 -1.91 -12.06 -4.40
C SER A 192 -0.48 -12.59 -4.48
N PHE A 193 0.27 -12.12 -5.47
CA PHE A 193 1.68 -12.47 -5.69
C PHE A 193 2.52 -11.22 -5.89
N ALA A 194 3.67 -11.18 -5.20
CA ALA A 194 4.58 -10.03 -5.19
C ALA A 194 5.74 -10.24 -6.16
N PHE A 195 6.00 -9.24 -7.00
CA PHE A 195 7.13 -9.20 -7.91
C PHE A 195 8.05 -8.03 -7.52
N GLU A 196 9.34 -8.31 -7.33
CA GLU A 196 10.36 -7.28 -7.06
C GLU A 196 11.19 -6.94 -8.31
N LYS A 197 11.01 -7.69 -9.39
CA LYS A 197 11.72 -7.58 -10.66
C LYS A 197 10.96 -8.36 -11.75
N ASN A 198 11.41 -8.24 -13.00
CA ASN A 198 10.95 -9.09 -14.09
C ASN A 198 11.12 -10.57 -13.74
N GLY A 199 10.11 -11.39 -14.01
CA GLY A 199 10.13 -12.80 -13.65
C GLY A 199 8.83 -13.52 -13.97
N LYS A 200 8.83 -14.81 -13.66
CA LYS A 200 7.67 -15.68 -13.81
C LYS A 200 7.31 -16.29 -12.46
N GLN A 201 6.03 -16.52 -12.26
CA GLN A 201 5.54 -17.18 -11.06
C GLN A 201 4.34 -18.05 -11.40
N VAL A 202 4.34 -19.28 -10.88
CA VAL A 202 3.19 -20.18 -10.92
C VAL A 202 2.09 -19.59 -10.03
N VAL A 203 0.86 -19.56 -10.53
CA VAL A 203 -0.31 -19.02 -9.83
C VAL A 203 -1.55 -19.90 -10.12
N PRO A 204 -2.59 -19.88 -9.29
CA PRO A 204 -3.87 -20.49 -9.61
C PRO A 204 -4.47 -19.92 -10.91
N VAL A 205 -5.20 -20.74 -11.67
CA VAL A 205 -6.00 -20.26 -12.81
C VAL A 205 -6.99 -19.19 -12.35
N GLY A 206 -7.12 -18.11 -13.11
CA GLY A 206 -7.96 -16.98 -12.72
C GLY A 206 -7.72 -15.71 -13.53
N LYS A 207 -8.36 -14.62 -13.11
CA LYS A 207 -8.16 -13.29 -13.67
C LYS A 207 -7.37 -12.43 -12.70
N TYR A 208 -6.32 -11.79 -13.19
CA TYR A 208 -5.35 -11.06 -12.38
C TYR A 208 -5.11 -9.65 -12.89
N ALA A 209 -4.82 -8.72 -11.99
CA ALA A 209 -4.39 -7.37 -12.31
C ALA A 209 -3.38 -6.86 -11.27
N ILE A 210 -2.66 -5.79 -11.59
CA ILE A 210 -1.87 -5.07 -10.61
C ILE A 210 -2.82 -4.33 -9.68
N THR A 211 -2.65 -4.48 -8.37
CA THR A 211 -3.51 -3.88 -7.34
C THR A 211 -2.75 -2.97 -6.39
N GLY A 212 -1.42 -3.08 -6.36
CA GLY A 212 -0.57 -2.30 -5.48
C GLY A 212 0.88 -2.38 -5.88
N GLY A 213 1.71 -1.49 -5.35
CA GLY A 213 3.15 -1.53 -5.55
C GLY A 213 3.84 -0.22 -5.26
N LEU A 214 5.16 -0.25 -5.32
CA LEU A 214 6.02 0.89 -5.09
C LEU A 214 7.19 0.89 -6.07
N LEU A 215 7.34 2.00 -6.78
CA LEU A 215 8.50 2.35 -7.58
C LEU A 215 9.28 3.46 -6.90
N THR A 216 10.61 3.39 -6.98
CA THR A 216 11.50 4.36 -6.34
C THR A 216 12.59 4.83 -7.30
N LYS A 217 12.98 6.10 -7.21
CA LYS A 217 14.08 6.66 -7.97
C LYS A 217 14.73 7.80 -7.19
N GLY A 218 15.84 7.49 -6.51
CA GLY A 218 16.47 8.47 -5.62
C GLY A 218 15.55 8.84 -4.47
N LYS A 219 15.06 10.09 -4.45
CA LYS A 219 14.08 10.58 -3.47
C LYS A 219 12.63 10.51 -3.98
N GLU A 220 12.44 10.29 -5.28
CA GLU A 220 11.12 10.15 -5.88
C GLU A 220 10.56 8.76 -5.61
N GLN A 221 9.24 8.70 -5.43
CA GLN A 221 8.49 7.45 -5.38
C GLN A 221 7.17 7.59 -6.15
N ALA A 222 6.68 6.47 -6.63
CA ALA A 222 5.35 6.36 -7.23
C ALA A 222 4.73 5.06 -6.73
N ARG A 223 3.49 5.12 -6.25
CA ARG A 223 2.72 3.93 -5.93
C ARG A 223 1.98 3.44 -7.15
N LEU A 224 1.82 2.13 -7.26
CA LEU A 224 1.07 1.50 -8.33
C LEU A 224 -0.36 1.25 -7.87
N ALA A 225 -1.33 1.59 -8.71
CA ALA A 225 -2.73 1.20 -8.57
C ALA A 225 -3.22 0.59 -9.89
N THR A 226 -4.36 -0.12 -9.85
CA THR A 226 -4.92 -0.76 -11.06
C THR A 226 -5.24 0.25 -12.16
N GLY A 227 -5.76 1.43 -11.80
CA GLY A 227 -6.12 2.46 -12.76
C GLY A 227 -7.13 1.95 -13.80
N LYS A 228 -6.72 2.05 -15.07
CA LYS A 228 -7.46 1.59 -16.26
C LYS A 228 -6.97 0.24 -16.78
N MET A 229 -6.03 -0.41 -16.08
CA MET A 229 -5.48 -1.69 -16.49
C MET A 229 -6.56 -2.76 -16.55
N ARG A 230 -6.60 -3.51 -17.65
CA ARG A 230 -7.49 -4.67 -17.76
C ARG A 230 -6.87 -5.88 -17.08
N SER A 231 -7.72 -6.69 -16.46
CA SER A 231 -7.28 -7.98 -15.93
C SER A 231 -6.83 -8.92 -17.04
N VAL A 232 -5.77 -9.69 -16.79
CA VAL A 232 -5.31 -10.77 -17.67
C VAL A 232 -5.88 -12.11 -17.20
N THR A 233 -6.16 -13.01 -18.12
CA THR A 233 -6.65 -14.36 -17.79
C THR A 233 -5.49 -15.35 -17.81
N VAL A 234 -5.23 -15.99 -16.69
CA VAL A 234 -4.31 -17.12 -16.56
C VAL A 234 -5.11 -18.40 -16.75
N ALA A 235 -4.82 -19.15 -17.81
CA ALA A 235 -5.45 -20.44 -18.09
C ALA A 235 -4.54 -21.61 -17.68
N SER A 236 -5.12 -22.79 -17.51
CA SER A 236 -4.42 -24.01 -17.09
C SER A 236 -3.21 -24.31 -17.99
N GLY A 237 -2.03 -24.41 -17.40
CA GLY A 237 -0.76 -24.64 -18.09
C GLY A 237 -0.32 -23.54 -19.08
N LYS A 238 -0.93 -22.35 -19.02
CA LYS A 238 -0.59 -21.21 -19.90
C LYS A 238 0.10 -20.10 -19.13
N VAL A 239 0.89 -19.32 -19.87
CA VAL A 239 1.54 -18.10 -19.40
C VAL A 239 0.68 -16.90 -19.78
N ALA A 240 0.27 -16.10 -18.80
CA ALA A 240 -0.29 -14.76 -19.02
C ALA A 240 0.78 -13.71 -18.78
N LYS A 241 0.79 -12.65 -19.59
CA LYS A 241 1.76 -11.56 -19.46
C LYS A 241 1.14 -10.34 -18.78
N ILE A 242 1.84 -9.78 -17.80
CA ILE A 242 1.51 -8.51 -17.15
C ILE A 242 2.72 -7.60 -17.35
N GLU A 243 2.55 -6.58 -18.18
CA GLU A 243 3.60 -5.62 -18.52
C GLU A 243 3.18 -4.25 -17.99
N ILE A 244 4.05 -3.58 -17.24
CA ILE A 244 3.83 -2.22 -16.73
C ILE A 244 4.99 -1.30 -17.09
N GLY A 245 4.77 0.01 -16.99
CA GLY A 245 5.76 1.01 -17.33
C GLY A 245 5.59 1.58 -18.73
N GLY A 246 6.74 1.87 -19.35
CA GLY A 246 6.82 2.46 -20.68
C GLY A 246 6.48 3.95 -20.68
N SER A 247 5.82 4.40 -21.74
CA SER A 247 5.41 5.80 -21.88
C SER A 247 4.25 6.12 -20.94
N VAL A 248 4.38 7.21 -20.19
CA VAL A 248 3.35 7.68 -19.27
C VAL A 248 2.45 8.71 -19.96
N THR A 249 1.15 8.54 -19.79
CA THR A 249 0.10 9.49 -20.18
C THR A 249 -0.41 10.23 -18.94
N ALA A 250 -0.81 11.49 -19.10
CA ALA A 250 -1.38 12.29 -18.03
C ALA A 250 -2.80 12.70 -18.40
N ASP A 251 -3.78 12.32 -17.59
CA ASP A 251 -5.18 12.69 -17.75
C ASP A 251 -5.54 13.76 -16.72
N PHE A 252 -6.20 14.83 -17.16
CA PHE A 252 -6.67 15.90 -16.31
C PHE A 252 -7.97 16.50 -16.86
N ARG A 253 -8.76 17.11 -15.99
CA ARG A 253 -10.00 17.80 -16.37
C ARG A 253 -9.75 19.28 -16.64
N TYR A 254 -10.42 19.82 -17.65
CA TYR A 254 -10.38 21.25 -17.95
C TYR A 254 -11.77 21.79 -18.28
N GLU A 255 -11.94 23.10 -18.10
CA GLU A 255 -13.14 23.86 -18.43
C GLU A 255 -12.74 25.04 -19.33
N LEU A 256 -13.52 25.29 -20.38
CA LEU A 256 -13.39 26.46 -21.24
C LEU A 256 -14.65 27.32 -21.10
N ALA A 257 -14.52 28.48 -20.45
CA ALA A 257 -15.61 29.42 -20.26
C ALA A 257 -15.08 30.86 -20.38
N ASP A 258 -15.84 31.74 -21.05
CA ASP A 258 -15.50 33.16 -21.21
C ASP A 258 -14.07 33.41 -21.73
N GLY A 259 -13.59 32.57 -22.66
CA GLY A 259 -12.25 32.65 -23.21
C GLY A 259 -11.12 32.23 -22.26
N LYS A 260 -11.46 31.67 -21.08
CA LYS A 260 -10.50 31.16 -20.08
C LYS A 260 -10.49 29.65 -20.06
N LEU A 261 -9.29 29.08 -20.15
CA LEU A 261 -9.03 27.67 -19.90
C LEU A 261 -8.67 27.49 -18.43
N THR A 262 -9.50 26.76 -17.69
CA THR A 262 -9.23 26.39 -16.29
C THR A 262 -8.92 24.90 -16.23
N VAL A 263 -7.76 24.53 -15.68
CA VAL A 263 -7.38 23.13 -15.48
C VAL A 263 -7.51 22.79 -14.01
N LYS A 264 -8.22 21.72 -13.68
CA LYS A 264 -8.37 21.26 -12.30
C LYS A 264 -7.04 20.66 -11.81
N PRO A 265 -6.71 20.77 -10.52
CA PRO A 265 -5.42 20.29 -9.99
C PRO A 265 -5.28 18.76 -9.97
N GLU A 266 -6.34 18.02 -10.29
CA GLU A 266 -6.35 16.56 -10.35
C GLU A 266 -5.72 16.07 -11.67
N ILE A 267 -4.54 15.46 -11.56
CA ILE A 267 -3.85 14.80 -12.67
C ILE A 267 -3.68 13.32 -12.30
N HIS A 268 -4.05 12.46 -13.22
CA HIS A 268 -3.80 11.02 -13.14
C HIS A 268 -2.72 10.63 -14.13
N TYR A 269 -1.77 9.81 -13.70
CA TYR A 269 -0.69 9.32 -14.56
C TYR A 269 -0.90 7.84 -14.83
N TYR A 270 -0.98 7.45 -16.10
CA TYR A 270 -1.15 6.05 -16.50
C TYR A 270 0.01 5.58 -17.35
N GLY A 271 0.48 4.36 -17.11
CA GLY A 271 1.44 3.72 -18.00
C GLY A 271 0.77 3.07 -19.20
N GLN A 272 1.57 2.39 -20.01
CA GLN A 272 1.14 1.88 -21.31
C GLN A 272 0.01 0.84 -21.18
N SER A 273 -0.03 0.08 -20.09
CA SER A 273 -1.04 -0.94 -19.86
C SER A 273 -2.24 -0.44 -19.07
N GLY A 274 -2.26 0.85 -18.72
CA GLY A 274 -3.34 1.50 -17.98
C GLY A 274 -3.17 1.46 -16.46
N GLU A 275 -2.09 0.87 -15.94
CA GLU A 275 -1.77 0.98 -14.52
C GLU A 275 -1.55 2.44 -14.12
N GLU A 276 -1.97 2.81 -12.93
CA GLU A 276 -1.91 4.19 -12.46
C GLU A 276 -0.74 4.40 -11.49
N TYR A 277 -0.04 5.53 -11.66
CA TYR A 277 1.01 6.00 -10.78
C TYR A 277 0.43 7.06 -9.83
N VAL A 278 0.11 6.63 -8.61
CA VAL A 278 -0.45 7.49 -7.55
C VAL A 278 0.65 7.93 -6.59
N GLU A 279 0.36 8.98 -5.81
CA GLU A 279 1.32 9.61 -4.88
C GLU A 279 2.64 10.02 -5.54
N TRP A 280 2.62 10.19 -6.86
CA TRP A 280 3.78 10.52 -7.64
C TRP A 280 3.81 12.01 -7.95
N LEU A 281 4.80 12.69 -7.37
CA LEU A 281 5.11 14.09 -7.66
C LEU A 281 6.46 14.11 -8.39
N PRO A 282 6.50 14.16 -9.74
CA PRO A 282 7.75 14.20 -10.48
C PRO A 282 8.55 15.45 -10.14
N ASP A 283 9.82 15.29 -9.76
CA ASP A 283 10.71 16.35 -9.27
C ASP A 283 10.72 17.56 -10.22
N ASN A 284 10.22 18.70 -9.71
CA ASN A 284 10.37 20.05 -10.28
C ASN A 284 9.95 20.24 -11.76
N LYS A 285 9.21 19.30 -12.33
CA LYS A 285 8.61 19.44 -13.66
C LYS A 285 7.15 19.02 -13.60
N SER A 286 6.36 19.78 -12.85
CA SER A 286 4.91 19.84 -13.06
C SER A 286 4.63 19.86 -14.56
N PRO A 287 3.75 18.99 -15.08
CA PRO A 287 3.45 18.92 -16.49
C PRO A 287 3.20 20.33 -17.05
N LYS A 288 3.91 20.68 -18.13
CA LYS A 288 3.69 21.95 -18.80
C LYS A 288 2.51 21.78 -19.74
N ILE A 289 1.43 22.48 -19.46
CA ILE A 289 0.29 22.56 -20.35
C ILE A 289 0.59 23.66 -21.37
N THR A 290 0.43 23.32 -22.64
CA THR A 290 0.66 24.27 -23.74
C THR A 290 -0.59 24.29 -24.59
N VAL A 291 -1.18 25.49 -24.75
CA VAL A 291 -2.39 25.71 -25.55
C VAL A 291 -1.99 26.19 -26.92
N PHE A 292 -2.54 25.58 -27.96
CA PHE A 292 -2.30 25.95 -29.35
C PHE A 292 -3.58 26.48 -29.98
N ASP A 293 -3.47 27.54 -30.78
CA ASP A 293 -4.55 27.97 -31.67
C ASP A 293 -4.59 27.02 -32.87
N SER A 294 -5.75 26.43 -33.14
CA SER A 294 -5.97 25.51 -34.28
C SER A 294 -5.46 26.04 -35.63
N ARG A 295 -5.40 27.37 -35.83
CA ARG A 295 -4.94 28.01 -37.07
C ARG A 295 -3.45 28.32 -37.08
N LYS A 296 -2.80 28.37 -35.91
CA LYS A 296 -1.40 28.76 -35.75
C LYS A 296 -0.62 27.60 -35.13
N LYS A 297 0.41 27.10 -35.81
CA LYS A 297 1.32 26.07 -35.26
C LYS A 297 2.21 26.56 -34.09
N ARG A 298 1.86 27.66 -33.42
CA ARG A 298 2.61 28.26 -32.31
C ARG A 298 1.74 28.29 -31.06
N PRO A 299 2.32 28.06 -29.87
CA PRO A 299 1.57 28.11 -28.62
C PRO A 299 1.04 29.53 -28.37
N VAL A 300 -0.21 29.63 -27.93
CA VAL A 300 -0.88 30.88 -27.56
C VAL A 300 -0.82 31.15 -26.06
N GLU A 301 -0.74 30.09 -25.24
CA GLU A 301 -0.64 30.19 -23.79
C GLU A 301 0.07 28.97 -23.23
N SER A 302 0.72 29.09 -22.06
CA SER A 302 1.24 27.92 -21.36
C SER A 302 1.27 28.09 -19.84
N GLY A 303 0.96 27.02 -19.12
CA GLY A 303 0.99 26.98 -17.66
C GLY A 303 1.67 25.72 -17.14
N ARG A 304 1.95 25.71 -15.85
CA ARG A 304 2.38 24.51 -15.11
C ARG A 304 1.43 24.32 -13.94
N PHE A 305 1.20 23.07 -13.57
CA PHE A 305 0.55 22.80 -12.29
C PHE A 305 1.41 23.34 -11.15
N ALA A 306 0.80 24.04 -10.20
CA ALA A 306 1.48 24.41 -8.98
C ALA A 306 1.85 23.12 -8.24
N SER A 307 3.14 22.92 -7.96
CA SER A 307 3.55 21.94 -6.96
C SER A 307 2.99 22.42 -5.62
N CYS A 308 2.05 21.67 -5.04
CA CYS A 308 1.62 21.89 -3.66
C CYS A 308 2.73 21.49 -2.70
#